data_AF-A0A117R7R3-F1
#
_entry.id   AF-A0A117R7R3-F1
#
_cell.length_a   1.000
_cell.length_b   1.000
_cell.length_c   1.000
_cell.angle_alpha   90.00
_cell.angle_beta   90.00
_cell.angle_gamma   90.00
#
_symmetry.space_group_name_H-M   'P 1'
#
loop_
_entity.id
_entity.type
_entity.pdbx_description
1 polymer ?
#
loop_
_entity_poly.entity_id
_entity_poly.type
_entity_poly.pdbx_seq_one_letter_code
_entity_poly.pdbx_strand_id
1 'polypeptide(L)'
;MGDERCVHDLVVGQCTECSPVPRGLTARVYVTQGGSVFHRATACEALRDGQRKARRFGRETHEPRQVALSVALAEGRGACIPCFPAYRPSADAKPCQVLVADAWVPGLLTEWRRGADRRWSGVVTYSTGGEQVTTTKDQAELRPA
;
A
#
# COMPACT_ATOMS: atom_id res chain seq x y z
N MET A 1 29.14 -21.71 -7.69
CA MET A 1 28.40 -20.68 -8.43
C MET A 1 28.59 -19.40 -7.64
N GLY A 2 29.33 -18.43 -8.18
CA GLY A 2 29.63 -17.19 -7.47
C GLY A 2 28.39 -16.29 -7.43
N ASP A 3 28.09 -15.72 -6.28
CA ASP A 3 26.99 -14.79 -6.12
C ASP A 3 27.21 -13.60 -7.05
N GLU A 4 26.29 -13.40 -8.00
CA GLU A 4 26.32 -12.26 -8.90
C GLU A 4 26.22 -10.98 -8.07
N ARG A 5 27.15 -10.06 -8.28
CA ARG A 5 27.24 -8.78 -7.56
C ARG A 5 26.84 -7.65 -8.49
N CYS A 6 26.13 -6.67 -7.96
CA CYS A 6 25.83 -5.45 -8.72
C CYS A 6 27.04 -4.51 -8.77
N VAL A 7 26.92 -3.42 -9.53
CA VAL A 7 27.96 -2.36 -9.64
C VAL A 7 28.32 -1.68 -8.31
N HIS A 8 27.54 -1.92 -7.24
CA HIS A 8 27.78 -1.42 -5.90
C HIS A 8 28.43 -2.47 -4.97
N ASP A 9 29.00 -3.55 -5.53
CA ASP A 9 29.67 -4.64 -4.81
C ASP A 9 28.79 -5.37 -3.76
N LEU A 10 27.48 -5.32 -3.94
CA LEU A 10 26.50 -6.05 -3.13
C LEU A 10 25.94 -7.23 -3.92
N VAL A 11 25.57 -8.30 -3.24
CA VAL A 11 24.87 -9.44 -3.85
C VAL A 11 23.57 -8.95 -4.49
N VAL A 12 23.27 -9.44 -5.70
CA VAL A 12 22.02 -9.12 -6.41
C VAL A 12 20.82 -9.39 -5.50
N GLY A 13 19.95 -8.38 -5.36
CA GLY A 13 18.80 -8.40 -4.44
C GLY A 13 19.04 -7.71 -3.09
N GLN A 14 20.29 -7.59 -2.61
CA GLN A 14 20.61 -6.89 -1.35
C GLN A 14 20.88 -5.38 -1.54
N CYS A 15 21.21 -4.96 -2.76
CA CYS A 15 21.42 -3.55 -3.07
C CYS A 15 20.09 -2.81 -3.21
N THR A 16 19.82 -1.84 -2.34
CA THR A 16 18.58 -1.06 -2.37
C THR A 16 18.35 -0.31 -3.68
N GLU A 17 19.43 0.07 -4.37
CA GLU A 17 19.40 0.77 -5.67
C GLU A 17 19.19 -0.18 -6.86
N CYS A 18 19.58 -1.45 -6.72
CA CYS A 18 19.48 -2.46 -7.79
C CYS A 18 18.40 -3.52 -7.53
N SER A 19 17.68 -3.44 -6.41
CA SER A 19 16.61 -4.40 -6.10
C SER A 19 15.55 -4.41 -7.22
N PRO A 20 15.08 -5.59 -7.63
CA PRO A 20 14.06 -5.69 -8.65
C PRO A 20 12.76 -4.98 -8.20
N VAL A 21 12.16 -4.23 -9.11
CA VAL A 21 10.91 -3.52 -8.86
C VAL A 21 9.73 -4.42 -9.23
N PRO A 22 8.83 -4.76 -8.28
CA PRO A 22 7.63 -5.52 -8.60
C PRO A 22 6.78 -4.84 -9.67
N ARG A 23 6.10 -5.65 -10.49
CA ARG A 23 5.23 -5.15 -11.55
C ARG A 23 4.17 -4.21 -10.98
N GLY A 24 4.02 -3.04 -11.60
CA GLY A 24 3.06 -2.02 -11.18
C GLY A 24 3.60 -1.04 -10.13
N LEU A 25 4.85 -1.18 -9.68
CA LEU A 25 5.55 -0.22 -8.82
C LEU A 25 6.64 0.54 -9.58
N THR A 26 7.25 1.52 -8.91
CA THR A 26 8.38 2.32 -9.41
C THR A 26 9.58 2.20 -8.47
N ALA A 27 10.80 2.32 -9.00
CA ALA A 27 12.04 2.19 -8.23
C ALA A 27 12.18 3.23 -7.12
N ARG A 28 11.63 4.44 -7.34
CA ARG A 28 11.59 5.52 -6.36
C ARG A 28 10.15 5.89 -6.03
N VAL A 29 9.91 6.16 -4.75
CA VAL A 29 8.58 6.46 -4.19
C VAL A 29 8.70 7.57 -3.15
N TYR A 30 7.59 8.21 -2.83
CA TYR A 30 7.50 9.25 -1.81
C TYR A 30 6.95 8.68 -0.51
N VAL A 31 7.60 9.00 0.60
CA VAL A 31 7.17 8.63 1.94
C VAL A 31 7.15 9.86 2.84
N THR A 32 6.33 9.84 3.87
CA THR A 32 6.33 10.82 4.95
C THR A 32 6.74 10.15 6.24
N GLN A 33 7.42 10.88 7.12
CA GLN A 33 7.70 10.39 8.47
C GLN A 33 6.38 10.09 9.20
N GLY A 34 6.31 8.92 9.85
CA GLY A 34 5.09 8.42 10.50
C GLY A 34 4.00 7.86 9.56
N GLY A 35 4.12 8.00 8.24
CA GLY A 35 3.15 7.43 7.29
C GLY A 35 3.25 5.91 7.14
N SER A 36 2.13 5.20 6.95
CA SER A 36 2.12 3.75 6.75
C SER A 36 2.25 3.31 5.29
N VAL A 37 2.22 4.27 4.36
CA VAL A 37 2.23 3.99 2.92
C VAL A 37 3.27 4.81 2.16
N PHE A 38 3.65 4.31 0.99
CA PHE A 38 4.41 5.07 -0.01
C PHE A 38 3.55 5.45 -1.21
N HIS A 39 3.88 6.58 -1.83
CA HIS A 39 3.14 7.22 -2.91
C HIS A 39 3.98 7.33 -4.18
N ARG A 40 3.32 7.37 -5.33
CA ARG A 40 3.97 7.62 -6.62
C ARG A 40 4.36 9.09 -6.82
N ALA A 41 3.56 10.00 -6.28
CA ALA A 41 3.73 11.44 -6.44
C ALA A 41 3.27 12.20 -5.19
N THR A 42 3.88 13.36 -4.94
CA THR A 42 3.50 14.27 -3.84
C THR A 42 2.12 14.92 -4.04
N ALA A 43 1.59 14.89 -5.28
CA ALA A 43 0.26 15.39 -5.61
C ALA A 43 -0.88 14.41 -5.29
N CYS A 44 -0.58 13.21 -4.79
CA CYS A 44 -1.60 12.21 -4.44
C CYS A 44 -2.60 12.77 -3.42
N GLU A 45 -3.89 12.65 -3.71
CA GLU A 45 -4.96 13.10 -2.82
C GLU A 45 -4.91 12.39 -1.46
N ALA A 46 -4.76 11.07 -1.43
CA ALA A 46 -4.63 10.32 -0.18
C ALA A 46 -3.47 10.81 0.70
N LEU A 47 -2.33 11.21 0.10
CA LEU A 47 -1.21 11.80 0.83
C LEU A 47 -1.61 13.12 1.48
N ARG A 48 -2.23 14.02 0.68
CA ARG A 48 -2.69 15.33 1.15
C ARG A 48 -3.75 15.18 2.24
N ASP A 49 -4.65 14.22 2.10
CA ASP A 49 -5.72 13.93 3.05
C ASP A 49 -5.15 13.45 4.38
N GLY A 50 -4.17 12.54 4.34
CA GLY A 50 -3.46 12.09 5.53
C GLY A 50 -2.77 13.23 6.27
N GLN A 51 -2.10 14.13 5.54
CA GLN A 51 -1.48 15.33 6.13
C GLN A 51 -2.51 16.28 6.74
N ARG A 52 -3.64 16.54 6.06
CA ARG A 52 -4.74 17.36 6.61
C ARG A 52 -5.34 16.73 7.87
N LYS A 53 -5.52 15.41 7.87
CA LYS A 53 -6.00 14.64 9.03
C LYS A 53 -5.03 14.75 10.20
N ALA A 54 -3.72 14.57 9.96
CA ALA A 54 -2.69 14.74 10.98
C ALA A 54 -2.76 16.13 11.64
N ARG A 55 -2.81 17.21 10.85
CA ARG A 55 -2.99 18.59 11.37
C ARG A 55 -4.26 18.74 12.20
N ARG A 56 -5.39 18.21 11.72
CA ARG A 56 -6.67 18.26 12.42
C ARG A 56 -6.61 17.61 13.80
N PHE A 57 -5.82 16.55 13.95
CA PHE A 57 -5.62 15.85 15.23
C PHE A 57 -4.42 16.38 16.04
N GLY A 58 -3.85 17.53 15.68
CA GLY A 58 -2.71 18.13 16.39
C GLY A 58 -1.40 17.34 16.25
N ARG A 59 -1.29 16.47 15.23
CA ARG A 59 -0.07 15.72 14.93
C ARG A 59 0.85 16.54 14.02
N GLU A 60 2.15 16.32 14.14
CA GLU A 60 3.13 16.91 13.24
C GLU A 60 2.95 16.39 11.80
N THR A 61 3.09 17.30 10.85
CA THR A 61 3.16 16.96 9.42
C THR A 61 4.58 17.08 8.92
N HIS A 62 5.02 16.13 8.11
CA HIS A 62 6.38 16.12 7.55
C HIS A 62 6.33 16.18 6.03
N GLU A 63 7.26 16.93 5.44
CA GLU A 63 7.40 17.01 3.98
C GLU A 63 7.67 15.61 3.37
N PRO A 64 7.05 15.28 2.23
CA PRO A 64 7.33 14.02 1.55
C PRO A 64 8.78 13.96 1.06
N ARG A 65 9.51 12.90 1.44
CA ARG A 65 10.85 12.60 0.93
C ARG A 65 10.79 11.50 -0.11
N GLN A 66 11.63 11.59 -1.15
CA GLN A 66 11.76 10.53 -2.14
C GLN A 66 12.81 9.50 -1.66
N VAL A 67 12.46 8.21 -1.73
CA VAL A 67 13.31 7.09 -1.30
C VAL A 67 13.30 5.98 -2.34
N ALA A 68 14.28 5.08 -2.27
CA ALA A 68 14.24 3.82 -3.00
C ALA A 68 13.07 2.94 -2.48
N LEU A 69 12.42 2.21 -3.38
CA LEU A 69 11.28 1.35 -3.04
C LEU A 69 11.65 0.30 -1.99
N SER A 70 12.82 -0.31 -2.10
CA SER A 70 13.33 -1.30 -1.15
C SER A 70 13.42 -0.75 0.28
N VAL A 71 13.78 0.53 0.45
CA VAL A 71 13.79 1.22 1.74
C VAL A 71 12.38 1.35 2.30
N ALA A 72 11.41 1.79 1.48
CA ALA A 72 10.02 1.89 1.91
C ALA A 72 9.43 0.53 2.32
N LEU A 73 9.74 -0.53 1.57
CA LEU A 73 9.31 -1.90 1.88
C LEU A 73 9.98 -2.43 3.16
N ALA A 74 11.27 -2.17 3.36
CA ALA A 74 11.99 -2.56 4.58
C ALA A 74 11.46 -1.85 5.83
N GLU A 75 10.95 -0.62 5.69
CA GLU A 75 10.23 0.10 6.75
C GLU A 75 8.78 -0.42 6.97
N GLY A 76 8.36 -1.48 6.26
CA GLY A 76 7.04 -2.09 6.40
C GLY A 76 5.90 -1.29 5.77
N ARG A 77 6.20 -0.36 4.86
CA ARG A 77 5.19 0.52 4.26
C ARG A 77 4.43 -0.18 3.13
N GLY A 78 3.12 0.01 3.10
CA GLY A 78 2.25 -0.46 2.03
C GLY A 78 2.27 0.45 0.80
N ALA A 79 1.87 -0.09 -0.36
CA ALA A 79 1.65 0.72 -1.55
C ALA A 79 0.31 1.45 -1.45
N CYS A 80 0.32 2.77 -1.64
CA CYS A 80 -0.92 3.54 -1.79
C CYS A 80 -1.72 3.01 -2.99
N ILE A 81 -2.92 2.46 -2.74
CA ILE A 81 -3.75 1.81 -3.77
C ILE A 81 -4.10 2.76 -4.93
N PRO A 82 -4.52 4.02 -4.68
CA PRO A 82 -4.71 5.00 -5.75
C PRO A 82 -3.47 5.28 -6.60
N CYS A 83 -2.27 5.25 -6.00
CA CYS A 83 -1.02 5.49 -6.73
C CYS A 83 -0.60 4.30 -7.60
N PHE A 84 -0.92 3.08 -7.16
CA PHE A 84 -0.44 1.84 -7.76
C PHE A 84 -1.59 0.83 -7.98
N PRO A 85 -2.59 1.17 -8.81
CA PRO A 85 -3.78 0.33 -9.00
C PRO A 85 -3.48 -1.01 -9.70
N ALA A 86 -2.31 -1.14 -10.34
CA ALA A 86 -1.86 -2.37 -10.99
C ALA A 86 -1.04 -3.28 -10.05
N TYR A 87 -0.58 -2.77 -8.89
CA TYR A 87 0.25 -3.54 -7.97
C TYR A 87 -0.60 -4.54 -7.17
N ARG A 88 -0.08 -5.76 -7.03
CA ARG A 88 -0.67 -6.82 -6.21
C ARG A 88 0.39 -7.29 -5.21
N PRO A 89 0.14 -7.16 -3.88
CA PRO A 89 1.10 -7.57 -2.87
C PRO A 89 1.24 -9.10 -2.74
N SER A 90 0.27 -9.86 -3.26
CA SER A 90 0.33 -11.31 -3.37
C SER A 90 -0.39 -11.78 -4.64
N ALA A 91 -0.16 -13.03 -5.05
CA ALA A 91 -0.85 -13.63 -6.19
C ALA A 91 -2.38 -13.73 -5.96
N ASP A 92 -2.80 -13.88 -4.70
CA ASP A 92 -4.21 -14.00 -4.31
C ASP A 92 -4.91 -12.65 -4.16
N ALA A 93 -4.16 -11.55 -4.08
CA ALA A 93 -4.74 -10.23 -3.96
C ALA A 93 -5.51 -9.84 -5.23
N LYS A 94 -6.79 -9.54 -5.09
CA LYS A 94 -7.68 -9.13 -6.20
C LYS A 94 -8.21 -7.71 -5.97
N PRO A 95 -8.30 -6.87 -7.01
CA PRO A 95 -9.00 -5.60 -6.93
C PRO A 95 -10.44 -5.79 -6.49
N CYS A 96 -10.89 -4.93 -5.60
CA CYS A 96 -12.28 -4.82 -5.20
C CYS A 96 -12.63 -3.37 -4.91
N GLN A 97 -13.91 -3.13 -4.66
CA GLN A 97 -14.38 -1.93 -4.01
C GLN A 97 -14.93 -2.31 -2.63
N VAL A 98 -14.61 -1.48 -1.64
CA VAL A 98 -14.98 -1.67 -0.23
C VAL A 98 -15.93 -0.56 0.18
N LEU A 99 -17.04 -0.90 0.83
CA LEU A 99 -17.98 0.07 1.37
C LEU A 99 -17.46 0.68 2.68
N VAL A 100 -17.29 1.99 2.69
CA VAL A 100 -16.78 2.78 3.82
C VAL A 100 -17.60 4.06 3.93
N ALA A 101 -18.32 4.23 5.05
CA ALA A 101 -19.17 5.41 5.29
C ALA A 101 -20.06 5.75 4.08
N ASP A 102 -20.78 4.73 3.58
CA ASP A 102 -21.68 4.80 2.41
C ASP A 102 -21.01 5.14 1.07
N ALA A 103 -19.68 5.15 0.99
CA ALA A 103 -18.91 5.33 -0.23
C ALA A 103 -18.15 4.05 -0.61
N TRP A 104 -18.15 3.71 -1.90
CA TRP A 104 -17.34 2.62 -2.44
C TRP A 104 -15.94 3.12 -2.76
N VAL A 105 -14.92 2.60 -2.06
CA VAL A 105 -13.52 2.98 -2.27
C VAL A 105 -12.71 1.83 -2.85
N PRO A 106 -11.68 2.10 -3.68
CA PRO A 106 -10.80 1.05 -4.19
C PRO A 106 -10.05 0.31 -3.07
N GLY A 107 -10.01 -1.01 -3.18
CA GLY A 107 -9.35 -1.90 -2.25
C GLY A 107 -8.73 -3.13 -2.91
N LEU A 108 -8.06 -3.94 -2.09
CA LEU A 108 -7.53 -5.24 -2.44
C LEU A 108 -8.10 -6.28 -1.48
N LEU A 109 -8.79 -7.27 -2.03
CA LEU A 109 -9.22 -8.45 -1.32
C LEU A 109 -8.08 -9.47 -1.33
N THR A 110 -7.60 -9.87 -0.16
CA THR A 110 -6.46 -10.78 -0.02
C THR A 110 -6.86 -12.19 0.37
N GLU A 111 -8.01 -12.35 1.03
CA GLU A 111 -8.45 -13.65 1.55
C GLU A 111 -9.98 -13.67 1.70
N TRP A 112 -10.63 -14.78 1.34
CA TRP A 112 -12.00 -15.05 1.74
C TRP A 112 -12.03 -15.96 2.97
N ARG A 113 -12.86 -15.61 3.94
CA ARG A 113 -13.11 -16.40 5.14
C ARG A 113 -14.59 -16.72 5.24
N ARG A 114 -14.90 -17.90 5.76
CA ARG A 114 -16.27 -18.31 6.04
C ARG A 114 -16.50 -18.39 7.54
N GLY A 115 -17.45 -17.60 8.03
CA GLY A 115 -17.84 -17.59 9.44
C GLY A 115 -18.64 -18.83 9.84
N ALA A 116 -18.80 -19.04 11.14
CA ALA A 116 -19.64 -20.11 11.69
C ALA A 116 -21.13 -19.96 11.31
N ASP A 117 -21.57 -18.73 11.05
CA ASP A 117 -22.89 -18.37 10.52
C ASP A 117 -23.04 -18.66 9.01
N ARG A 118 -22.04 -19.30 8.39
CA ARG A 118 -21.93 -19.62 6.96
C ARG A 118 -21.85 -18.40 6.04
N ARG A 119 -21.76 -17.18 6.56
CA ARG A 119 -21.53 -15.98 5.76
C ARG A 119 -20.08 -15.87 5.33
N TRP A 120 -19.87 -15.28 4.17
CA TRP A 120 -18.54 -14.98 3.65
C TRP A 120 -18.11 -13.58 4.08
N SER A 121 -16.85 -13.46 4.45
CA SER A 121 -16.21 -12.19 4.73
C SER A 121 -14.83 -12.14 4.07
N GLY A 122 -14.47 -10.99 3.54
CA GLY A 122 -13.19 -10.78 2.88
C GLY A 122 -12.22 -10.04 3.79
N VAL A 123 -10.98 -10.52 3.90
CA VAL A 123 -9.86 -9.70 4.40
C VAL A 123 -9.49 -8.73 3.30
N VAL A 124 -9.67 -7.45 3.55
CA VAL A 124 -9.47 -6.40 2.57
C VAL A 124 -8.51 -5.33 3.10
N THR A 125 -7.72 -4.80 2.19
CA THR A 125 -6.89 -3.62 2.40
C THR A 125 -7.38 -2.49 1.51
N TYR A 126 -7.70 -1.34 2.09
CA TYR A 126 -8.16 -0.15 1.34
C TYR A 126 -7.58 1.13 1.94
N SER A 127 -7.63 2.24 1.20
CA SER A 127 -7.19 3.55 1.69
C SER A 127 -8.38 4.39 2.14
N THR A 128 -8.34 4.93 3.35
CA THR A 128 -9.33 5.89 3.87
C THR A 128 -8.66 6.93 4.75
N GLY A 129 -9.00 8.22 4.54
CA GLY A 129 -8.42 9.32 5.31
C GLY A 129 -6.89 9.37 5.25
N GLY A 130 -6.30 8.99 4.12
CA GLY A 130 -4.85 8.93 3.89
C GLY A 130 -4.11 7.78 4.58
N GLU A 131 -4.82 6.89 5.27
CA GLU A 131 -4.25 5.69 5.89
C GLU A 131 -4.69 4.46 5.10
N GLN A 132 -3.84 3.44 5.05
CA GLN A 132 -4.21 2.13 4.54
C GLN A 132 -4.64 1.25 5.71
N VAL A 133 -5.85 0.72 5.61
CA VAL A 133 -6.49 -0.09 6.65
C VAL A 133 -6.66 -1.50 6.11
N THR A 134 -6.21 -2.48 6.88
CA THR A 134 -6.51 -3.90 6.65
C THR A 134 -7.54 -4.36 7.66
N THR A 135 -8.67 -4.87 7.19
CA THR A 135 -9.77 -5.32 8.06
C THR A 135 -10.56 -6.44 7.39
N THR A 136 -11.47 -7.06 8.14
CA THR A 136 -12.44 -8.03 7.61
C THR A 136 -13.76 -7.32 7.32
N LYS A 137 -14.31 -7.53 6.13
CA LYS A 137 -15.58 -6.95 5.67
C LYS A 137 -16.55 -8.04 5.26
N ASP A 138 -17.84 -7.84 5.53
CA ASP A 138 -18.88 -8.77 5.07
C ASP A 138 -18.91 -8.76 3.52
N GLN A 139 -19.29 -9.88 2.90
CA GLN A 139 -19.44 -9.95 1.45
C GLN A 139 -20.35 -8.84 0.89
N ALA A 140 -21.39 -8.43 1.62
CA ALA A 140 -22.29 -7.35 1.20
C ALA A 140 -21.60 -5.97 1.12
N GLU A 141 -20.49 -5.79 1.85
CA GLU A 141 -19.69 -4.56 1.85
C GLU A 141 -18.57 -4.59 0.80
N LEU A 142 -18.53 -5.62 -0.05
CA LEU A 142 -17.48 -5.85 -1.04
C LEU A 142 -18.07 -6.09 -2.43
N ARG A 143 -17.45 -5.52 -3.46
CA ARG A 143 -17.76 -5.84 -4.85
C ARG A 143 -16.52 -5.87 -5.74
N PRO A 144 -16.55 -6.55 -6.90
CA PRO A 144 -15.47 -6.49 -7.88
C PRO A 144 -15.20 -5.04 -8.32
N ALA A 145 -13.93 -4.75 -8.66
CA ALA A 145 -13.51 -3.44 -9.18
C ALA A 145 -13.80 -3.27 -10.66
#